data_AF-A0A6C2YJI1-F1
#
_entry.id   AF-A0A6C2YJI1-F1
#
_cell.length_a   1.000
_cell.length_b   1.000
_cell.length_c   1.000
_cell.angle_alpha   90.00
_cell.angle_beta   90.00
_cell.angle_gamma   90.00
#
_symmetry.space_group_name_H-M   'P 1'
#
loop_
_entity.id
_entity.type
_entity.pdbx_description
1 polymer ?
#
loop_
_entity_poly.entity_id
_entity_poly.type
_entity_poly.pdbx_seq_one_letter_code
_entity_poly.pdbx_strand_id
1 'polypeptide(L)'
;MIPLFSELEFRFRFAEERIVPRFHLEGIAPGVRIAIFALTASDAAGESRGDWLMDALVGDASWVTVEPPLRVGPGRGFVAVPRE
;
A
#
# COMPACT_ATOMS: atom_id res chain seq x y z
N MET A 1 3.05 23.60 -15.53
CA MET A 1 3.37 23.36 -14.10
C MET A 1 3.90 21.94 -14.02
N ILE A 2 5.18 21.76 -13.75
CA ILE A 2 5.79 20.42 -13.62
C ILE A 2 5.68 20.06 -12.13
N PRO A 3 5.09 18.91 -11.75
CA PRO A 3 5.10 18.49 -10.36
C PRO A 3 6.55 18.27 -9.93
N LEU A 4 6.99 18.96 -8.87
CA LEU A 4 8.36 18.83 -8.34
C LEU A 4 8.54 17.56 -7.48
N PHE A 5 7.45 16.86 -7.15
CA PHE A 5 7.46 15.56 -6.46
C PHE A 5 6.13 14.84 -6.72
N SER A 6 6.18 13.59 -7.17
CA SER A 6 5.01 12.73 -7.35
C SER A 6 5.36 11.30 -6.95
N GLU A 7 5.68 11.08 -5.67
CA GLU A 7 5.57 9.72 -5.15
C GLU A 7 4.08 9.40 -5.01
N LEU A 8 3.58 8.56 -5.91
CA LEU A 8 2.22 8.06 -5.86
C LEU A 8 2.13 7.04 -4.71
N GLU A 9 1.41 7.40 -3.65
CA GLU A 9 1.15 6.53 -2.50
C GLU A 9 -0.32 6.17 -2.39
N PHE A 10 -0.61 4.89 -2.17
CA PHE A 10 -1.96 4.42 -1.84
C PHE A 10 -2.00 3.97 -0.38
N ARG A 11 -2.83 4.61 0.42
CA ARG A 11 -2.96 4.33 1.86
C ARG A 11 -4.24 3.57 2.13
N PHE A 12 -4.13 2.45 2.83
CA PHE A 12 -5.26 1.60 3.22
C PHE A 12 -5.35 1.57 4.74
N ARG A 13 -6.51 1.90 5.29
CA ARG A 13 -6.77 1.85 6.72
C ARG A 13 -8.03 1.07 7.03
N PHE A 14 -7.98 0.26 8.07
CA PHE A 14 -9.08 -0.57 8.49
C PHE A 14 -9.39 -0.31 9.96
N ALA A 15 -10.68 -0.09 10.26
CA ALA A 15 -11.14 0.15 11.63
C ALA A 15 -11.01 -1.13 12.49
N GLU A 16 -11.23 -2.27 11.86
CA GLU A 16 -11.18 -3.60 12.48
C GLU A 16 -10.03 -4.42 11.89
N GLU A 17 -9.75 -5.56 12.53
CA GLU A 17 -8.81 -6.52 11.98
C GLU A 17 -9.29 -7.04 10.61
N ARG A 18 -8.36 -7.10 9.64
CA ARG A 18 -8.64 -7.59 8.29
C ARG A 18 -7.51 -8.48 7.80
N ILE A 19 -7.90 -9.54 7.11
CA ILE A 19 -7.01 -10.33 6.24
C ILE A 19 -7.24 -9.84 4.81
N VAL A 20 -6.20 -9.30 4.18
CA VAL A 20 -6.25 -8.68 2.86
C VAL A 20 -5.44 -9.54 1.89
N PRO A 21 -6.09 -10.44 1.13
CA PRO A 21 -5.41 -11.29 0.14
C PRO A 21 -5.15 -10.56 -1.18
N ARG A 22 -5.92 -9.49 -1.45
CA ARG A 22 -5.76 -8.63 -2.63
C ARG A 22 -6.36 -7.25 -2.41
N PHE A 23 -5.88 -6.25 -3.15
CA PHE A 23 -6.42 -4.89 -3.17
C PHE A 23 -6.24 -4.27 -4.56
N HIS A 24 -7.01 -3.23 -4.87
CA HIS A 24 -6.99 -2.56 -6.18
C HIS A 24 -6.21 -1.24 -6.10
N LEU A 25 -5.39 -0.96 -7.11
CA LEU A 25 -4.66 0.30 -7.26
C LEU A 25 -5.13 1.04 -8.50
N GLU A 26 -5.87 2.13 -8.32
CA GLU A 26 -6.38 2.89 -9.47
C GLU A 26 -5.25 3.50 -10.31
N GLY A 27 -5.33 3.31 -11.62
CA GLY A 27 -4.39 3.92 -12.57
C GLY A 27 -3.02 3.25 -12.65
N ILE A 28 -2.78 2.13 -11.96
CA ILE A 28 -1.52 1.39 -12.08
C ILE A 28 -1.63 0.27 -13.11
N ALA A 29 -0.71 0.25 -14.07
CA ALA A 29 -0.66 -0.77 -15.10
C ALA A 29 -0.27 -2.15 -14.52
N PRO A 30 -0.79 -3.26 -15.10
CA PRO A 30 -0.29 -4.60 -14.79
C PRO A 30 1.22 -4.72 -15.05
N GLY A 31 1.91 -5.54 -14.25
CA GLY A 31 3.36 -5.76 -14.32
C GLY A 31 4.20 -4.78 -13.49
N VAL A 32 3.62 -3.68 -13.01
CA VAL A 32 4.32 -2.75 -12.12
C VAL A 32 4.58 -3.42 -10.76
N ARG A 33 5.81 -3.25 -10.25
CA ARG A 33 6.16 -3.73 -8.90
C ARG A 33 5.71 -2.72 -7.86
N ILE A 34 5.10 -3.19 -6.80
CA ILE A 34 4.64 -2.37 -5.68
C ILE A 34 5.40 -2.79 -4.44
N ALA A 35 5.88 -1.82 -3.66
CA ALA A 35 6.31 -2.08 -2.29
C ALA A 35 5.22 -1.71 -1.30
N ILE A 36 5.03 -2.59 -0.33
CA ILE A 36 4.00 -2.48 0.70
C ILE A 36 4.70 -2.25 2.03
N PHE A 37 4.33 -1.18 2.71
CA PHE A 37 4.86 -0.78 4.02
C PHE A 37 3.73 -0.77 5.04
N ALA A 38 4.02 -1.05 6.31
CA ALA A 38 3.09 -0.79 7.39
C ALA A 38 2.80 0.71 7.47
N LEU A 39 1.60 1.08 7.90
CA LEU A 39 1.29 2.47 8.23
C LEU A 39 1.56 2.68 9.72
N THR A 40 2.49 3.57 10.06
CA THR A 40 2.75 3.95 11.45
C THR A 40 1.94 5.21 11.77
N ALA A 41 1.23 5.16 12.91
CA ALA A 41 0.69 6.37 13.50
C ALA A 41 1.87 7.11 14.16
N SER A 42 2.47 8.07 13.46
CA SER A 42 3.47 8.93 14.08
C SER A 42 2.76 10.03 14.88
N ASP A 43 3.14 10.13 16.14
CA ASP A 43 2.79 11.17 17.06
C ASP A 43 3.23 12.54 16.51
N ALA A 44 2.31 13.51 16.59
CA ALA A 44 2.40 14.91 16.18
C ALA A 44 2.46 15.27 14.66
N ALA A 45 2.97 14.41 13.76
CA ALA A 45 3.23 14.80 12.36
C ALA A 45 2.33 14.15 11.29
N GLY A 46 1.43 13.24 11.68
CA GLY A 46 0.58 12.50 10.73
C GLY A 46 1.17 11.15 10.33
N GLU A 47 0.34 10.33 9.68
CA GLU A 47 0.69 8.94 9.35
C GLU A 47 1.83 8.87 8.32
N SER A 48 2.78 7.95 8.54
CA SER A 48 3.96 7.77 7.69
C SER A 48 4.17 6.31 7.29
N ARG A 49 5.00 6.08 6.26
CA ARG A 49 5.49 4.74 5.90
C ARG A 49 6.31 4.18 7.07
N GLY A 50 5.90 3.04 7.59
CA GLY A 50 6.63 2.26 8.59
C GLY A 50 7.46 1.17 7.95
N ASP A 51 7.56 0.04 8.66
CA ASP A 51 8.34 -1.12 8.22
C ASP A 51 7.87 -1.67 6.88
N TRP A 52 8.82 -2.05 6.02
CA TRP A 52 8.50 -2.81 4.81
C TRP A 52 7.89 -4.16 5.17
N LEU A 53 6.79 -4.50 4.50
CA LEU A 53 6.07 -5.75 4.69
C LEU A 53 6.40 -6.77 3.60
N MET A 54 6.30 -6.36 2.33
CA MET A 54 6.56 -7.20 1.15
C MET A 54 6.58 -6.37 -0.13
N ASP A 55 7.06 -6.99 -1.21
CA ASP A 55 6.84 -6.51 -2.57
C ASP A 55 5.77 -7.38 -3.27
N ALA A 56 5.03 -6.79 -4.19
CA ALA A 56 4.00 -7.47 -4.98
C ALA A 56 3.98 -6.95 -6.43
N LEU A 57 3.29 -7.67 -7.31
CA LEU A 57 3.06 -7.23 -8.69
C LEU A 57 1.60 -6.83 -8.87
N VAL A 58 1.38 -5.75 -9.62
CA VAL A 58 0.06 -5.42 -10.12
C VAL A 58 -0.31 -6.42 -11.20
N GLY A 59 -1.41 -7.12 -11.00
CA GLY A 59 -2.00 -8.03 -11.98
C GLY A 59 -3.07 -7.34 -12.83
N ASP A 60 -3.94 -8.15 -13.42
CA ASP A 60 -4.99 -7.69 -14.32
C ASP A 60 -5.97 -6.73 -13.64
N ALA A 61 -6.47 -5.77 -14.43
CA ALA A 61 -7.38 -4.73 -13.96
C ALA A 61 -6.90 -4.05 -12.67
N SER A 62 -5.58 -3.86 -12.58
CA SER A 62 -4.91 -3.16 -11.48
C SER A 62 -5.10 -3.80 -10.08
N TRP A 63 -5.39 -5.10 -10.03
CA TRP A 63 -5.45 -5.85 -8.79
C TRP A 63 -4.08 -6.35 -8.35
N VAL A 64 -3.72 -6.07 -7.11
CA VAL A 64 -2.53 -6.62 -6.46
C VAL A 64 -2.96 -7.81 -5.62
N THR A 65 -2.41 -8.99 -5.91
CA THR A 65 -2.57 -10.18 -5.06
C THR A 65 -1.33 -10.34 -4.19
N VAL A 66 -1.52 -10.64 -2.91
CA VAL A 66 -0.45 -10.76 -1.92
C VAL A 66 -0.49 -12.13 -1.25
N GLU A 67 0.65 -12.83 -1.29
CA GLU A 67 0.81 -14.14 -0.67
C GLU A 67 2.11 -14.16 0.14
N PRO A 68 2.05 -14.42 1.46
CA PRO A 68 0.83 -14.65 2.25
C PRO A 68 -0.06 -13.40 2.34
N PRO A 69 -1.38 -13.55 2.57
CA PRO A 69 -2.28 -12.42 2.76
C PRO A 69 -1.81 -11.47 3.87
N LEU A 70 -1.97 -10.17 3.64
CA LEU A 70 -1.64 -9.15 4.64
C LEU A 70 -2.61 -9.24 5.82
N ARG A 71 -2.07 -9.29 7.04
CA ARG A 71 -2.85 -9.20 8.27
C ARG A 71 -2.74 -7.77 8.81
N VAL A 72 -3.85 -7.06 8.84
CA VAL A 72 -3.90 -5.67 9.32
C VAL A 72 -4.70 -5.64 10.61
N GLY A 73 -4.05 -5.24 11.70
CA GLY A 73 -4.69 -5.10 13.00
C GLY A 73 -5.66 -3.92 13.08
N PRO A 74 -6.49 -3.85 14.13
CA PRO A 74 -7.49 -2.80 14.30
C PRO A 74 -6.85 -1.42 14.39
N GLY A 75 -7.41 -0.46 13.65
CA GLY A 75 -6.88 0.91 13.55
C GLY A 75 -5.52 1.00 12.84
N ARG A 76 -5.00 -0.09 12.27
CA ARG A 76 -3.76 -0.09 11.49
C ARG A 76 -4.04 -0.02 9.99
N GLY A 77 -2.97 0.10 9.24
CA GLY A 77 -3.03 0.20 7.79
C GLY A 77 -1.71 -0.22 7.13
N PHE A 78 -1.69 -0.07 5.82
CA PHE A 78 -0.49 -0.21 5.02
C PHE A 78 -0.47 0.84 3.89
N VAL A 79 0.71 1.08 3.35
CA VAL A 79 0.96 1.97 2.21
C VAL A 79 1.50 1.13 1.06
N ALA A 80 0.91 1.27 -0.12
CA ALA A 80 1.39 0.69 -1.36
C ALA A 80 2.05 1.79 -2.21
N VAL A 81 3.27 1.54 -2.66
CA VAL A 81 4.09 2.48 -3.44
C VAL A 81 4.55 1.78 -4.72
N PRO A 82 4.15 2.26 -5.91
CA PRO A 82 4.70 1.78 -7.17
C PRO A 82 6.21 2.02 -7.24
N ARG A 83 6.95 1.01 -7.68
CA ARG A 83 8.36 1.11 -8.04
C ARG A 83 8.45 1.14 -9.56
N GLU A 84 9.21 2.10 -10.08
CA GLU A 84 9.53 2.23 -11.51
C GLU A 84 10.22 0.98 -12.08
#